data_AF-A0A7Z9S4L0-F1
#
_entry.id   AF-A0A7Z9S4L0-F1
#
_cell.length_a   1.000
_cell.length_b   1.000
_cell.length_c   1.000
_cell.angle_alpha   90.00
_cell.angle_beta   90.00
_cell.angle_gamma   90.00
#
_symmetry.space_group_name_H-M   'P 1'
#
loop_
_entity.id
_entity.type
_entity.pdbx_description
1 polymer ?
#
loop_
_entity_poly.entity_id
_entity_poly.type
_entity_poly.pdbx_seq_one_letter_code
_entity_poly.pdbx_strand_id
1 'polypeptide(L)'
;MSPPLTPFLDGELERQKHLKNELAQDPVAAGWIEEKHLFQNYKQLQFFDTLALYFNCVHEDAREATEFPHIPLTADEDVTIALRPTAKGVYGLSPYPFGEDPLKVSFAGRWLVPLAEGDDDL
;
A
#
# COMPACT_ATOMS: atom_id res chain seq x y z
N MET A 1 14.50 1.54 -27.99
CA MET A 1 15.57 1.91 -27.03
C MET A 1 14.89 2.57 -25.85
N SER A 2 14.89 1.93 -24.67
CA SER A 2 14.45 2.61 -23.45
C SER A 2 15.37 3.80 -23.18
N PRO A 3 14.84 4.95 -22.74
CA PRO A 3 15.69 6.06 -22.31
C PRO A 3 16.65 5.56 -21.23
N PRO A 4 17.89 6.10 -21.17
CA PRO A 4 18.83 5.72 -20.13
C PRO A 4 18.20 6.00 -18.76
N LEU A 5 18.21 4.99 -17.88
CA LEU A 5 17.64 5.07 -16.54
C LEU A 5 18.30 6.18 -15.70
N THR A 6 19.55 6.51 -16.00
CA THR A 6 20.36 7.45 -15.22
C THR A 6 19.81 8.89 -15.26
N PRO A 7 19.58 9.55 -16.42
CA PRO A 7 18.95 10.87 -16.46
C PRO A 7 17.58 10.96 -15.79
N PHE A 8 16.79 9.88 -15.81
CA PHE A 8 15.49 9.83 -15.13
C PHE A 8 15.66 9.85 -13.60
N LEU A 9 16.54 8.98 -13.08
CA LEU A 9 16.82 8.90 -11.65
C LEU A 9 17.43 10.22 -11.13
N ASP A 10 18.36 10.81 -11.86
CA ASP A 10 18.99 12.08 -11.48
C ASP A 10 17.94 13.21 -11.40
N GLY A 11 17.03 13.27 -12.39
CA GLY A 11 15.94 14.24 -12.40
C GLY A 11 14.98 14.06 -11.22
N GLU A 12 14.66 12.81 -10.87
CA GLU A 12 13.80 12.51 -9.74
C GLU A 12 14.46 12.84 -8.39
N LEU A 13 15.76 12.60 -8.25
CA LEU A 13 16.52 12.99 -7.05
C LEU A 13 16.53 14.50 -6.85
N GLU A 14 16.75 15.29 -7.91
CA GLU A 14 16.69 16.75 -7.82
C GLU A 14 15.27 17.25 -7.52
N ARG A 15 14.23 16.63 -8.10
CA ARG A 15 12.83 16.94 -7.78
C ARG A 15 12.53 16.69 -6.30
N GLN A 16 12.93 15.54 -5.76
CA GLN A 16 12.72 15.21 -4.35
C GLN A 16 13.46 16.18 -3.42
N LYS A 17 14.71 16.54 -3.76
CA LYS A 17 15.49 17.52 -3.00
C LYS A 17 14.80 18.88 -2.98
N HIS A 18 14.29 19.34 -4.11
CA HIS A 18 13.55 20.60 -4.19
C HIS A 18 12.29 20.57 -3.30
N LEU A 19 11.47 19.53 -3.40
CA LEU A 19 10.26 19.36 -2.58
C LEU A 19 10.57 19.29 -1.09
N LYS A 20 11.62 18.56 -0.68
CA LYS A 20 12.05 18.51 0.73
C LYS A 20 12.47 19.90 1.23
N ASN A 21 13.15 20.70 0.41
CA ASN A 21 13.52 22.06 0.79
C ASN A 21 12.30 22.97 0.97
N GLU A 22 11.30 22.87 0.11
CA GLU A 22 10.04 23.63 0.24
C GLU A 22 9.27 23.22 1.50
N LEU A 23 9.07 21.92 1.73
CA LEU A 23 8.37 21.39 2.90
C LEU A 23 9.09 21.74 4.21
N ALA A 24 10.42 21.82 4.20
CA ALA A 24 11.20 22.23 5.37
C ALA A 24 10.94 23.68 5.79
N GLN A 25 10.45 24.54 4.90
CA GLN A 25 10.11 25.93 5.23
C GLN A 25 8.71 26.07 5.84
N ASP A 26 7.87 25.05 5.75
CA ASP A 26 6.53 25.03 6.34
C ASP A 26 6.60 24.46 7.77
N PRO A 27 6.27 25.24 8.82
CA PRO A 27 6.29 24.77 10.20
C PRO A 27 5.40 23.55 10.47
N VAL A 28 4.34 23.35 9.67
CA VAL A 28 3.42 22.21 9.79
C VAL A 28 3.99 20.98 9.10
N ALA A 29 4.59 21.16 7.92
CA ALA A 29 5.04 20.06 7.07
C ALA A 29 6.50 19.65 7.28
N ALA A 30 7.32 20.48 7.94
CA ALA A 30 8.74 20.22 8.14
C ALA A 30 9.01 18.89 8.85
N GLY A 31 8.13 18.48 9.78
CA GLY A 31 8.24 17.18 10.46
C GLY A 31 7.89 15.99 9.55
N TRP A 32 7.09 16.17 8.50
CA TRP A 32 6.63 15.05 7.65
C TRP A 32 7.75 14.43 6.82
N ILE A 33 8.80 15.21 6.54
CA ILE A 33 9.95 14.79 5.72
C ILE A 33 11.08 14.19 6.55
N GLU A 34 10.91 14.05 7.87
CA GLU A 34 11.82 13.27 8.70
C GLU A 34 11.82 11.81 8.25
N GLU A 35 13.01 11.20 8.21
CA GLU A 35 13.20 9.85 7.64
C GLU A 35 12.26 8.80 8.23
N LYS A 36 12.00 8.86 9.54
CA LYS A 36 11.07 7.95 10.22
C LYS A 36 9.63 8.07 9.70
N HIS A 37 9.17 9.28 9.38
CA HIS A 37 7.83 9.52 8.86
C HIS A 37 7.73 9.15 7.39
N LEU A 38 8.78 9.38 6.60
CA LEU A 38 8.86 8.88 5.23
C LEU A 38 8.80 7.35 5.20
N PHE A 39 9.55 6.67 6.08
CA PHE A 39 9.56 5.22 6.17
C PHE A 39 8.23 4.65 6.71
N GLN A 40 7.62 5.34 7.69
CA GLN A 40 6.27 5.03 8.16
C GLN A 40 5.25 5.07 7.01
N ASN A 41 5.23 6.16 6.24
CA ASN A 41 4.32 6.32 5.10
C ASN A 41 4.57 5.26 4.01
N TYR A 42 5.83 4.93 3.73
CA TYR A 42 6.19 3.86 2.81
C TYR A 42 5.60 2.52 3.23
N LYS A 43 5.77 2.11 4.49
CA LYS A 43 5.21 0.86 5.02
C LYS A 43 3.67 0.86 5.01
N GLN A 44 3.04 2.00 5.31
CA GLN A 44 1.58 2.14 5.21
C GLN A 44 1.07 1.97 3.78
N LEU A 45 1.75 2.54 2.78
CA LEU A 45 1.42 2.33 1.37
C LEU A 45 1.56 0.85 0.99
N GLN A 46 2.65 0.20 1.41
CA GLN A 46 2.85 -1.23 1.18
C GLN A 46 1.74 -2.09 1.80
N PHE A 47 1.20 -1.69 2.95
CA PHE A 47 0.06 -2.36 3.56
C PHE A 47 -1.20 -2.28 2.69
N PHE A 48 -1.50 -1.11 2.11
CA PHE A 48 -2.61 -0.95 1.16
C PHE A 48 -2.44 -1.83 -0.08
N ASP A 49 -1.24 -1.90 -0.64
CA ASP A 49 -0.95 -2.79 -1.77
C ASP A 49 -1.18 -4.27 -1.39
N THR A 50 -0.78 -4.64 -0.18
CA THR A 50 -0.97 -6.01 0.32
C THR A 50 -2.46 -6.33 0.52
N LEU A 51 -3.25 -5.39 1.04
CA LEU A 51 -4.71 -5.53 1.10
C LEU A 51 -5.32 -5.65 -0.31
N ALA A 52 -4.84 -4.86 -1.28
CA ALA A 52 -5.30 -4.95 -2.65
C ALA A 52 -5.02 -6.33 -3.26
N LEU A 53 -3.85 -6.92 -3.01
CA LEU A 53 -3.56 -8.31 -3.42
C LEU A 53 -4.51 -9.30 -2.76
N TYR A 54 -4.74 -9.20 -1.45
CA TYR A 54 -5.65 -10.09 -0.72
C TYR A 54 -7.08 -10.03 -1.28
N PHE A 55 -7.61 -8.83 -1.53
CA PHE A 55 -8.99 -8.67 -2.01
C PHE A 55 -9.13 -8.91 -3.52
N ASN A 56 -8.14 -8.57 -4.34
CA ASN A 56 -8.33 -8.59 -5.80
C ASN A 56 -7.70 -9.80 -6.50
N CYS A 57 -6.76 -10.51 -5.87
CA CYS A 57 -6.12 -11.68 -6.46
C CYS A 57 -6.65 -13.01 -5.91
N VAL A 58 -7.43 -12.99 -4.83
CA VAL A 58 -8.06 -14.18 -4.25
C VAL A 58 -9.58 -14.06 -4.33
N HIS A 59 -10.22 -15.08 -4.91
CA HIS A 59 -11.68 -15.16 -4.99
C HIS A 59 -12.31 -15.09 -3.59
N GLU A 60 -13.45 -14.40 -3.44
CA GLU A 60 -14.09 -14.15 -2.15
C GLU A 60 -14.25 -15.42 -1.30
N ASP A 61 -14.75 -16.49 -1.90
CA ASP A 61 -14.98 -17.78 -1.22
C ASP A 61 -13.69 -18.54 -0.84
N ALA A 62 -12.53 -18.10 -1.35
CA ALA A 62 -11.22 -18.70 -1.08
C ALA A 62 -10.35 -17.84 -0.15
N ARG A 63 -10.85 -16.69 0.31
CA ARG A 63 -10.12 -15.81 1.24
C ARG A 63 -10.15 -16.37 2.65
N GLU A 64 -8.96 -16.60 3.22
CA GLU A 64 -8.80 -17.12 4.58
C GLU A 64 -8.31 -16.03 5.56
N ALA A 65 -8.32 -16.35 6.85
CA ALA A 65 -7.70 -15.49 7.85
C ALA A 65 -6.20 -15.36 7.60
N THR A 66 -5.65 -14.16 7.79
CA THR A 66 -4.23 -13.88 7.59
C THR A 66 -3.72 -12.83 8.57
N GLU A 67 -2.41 -12.69 8.67
CA GLU A 67 -1.73 -11.72 9.53
C GLU A 67 -0.74 -10.92 8.69
N PHE A 68 -0.78 -9.60 8.87
CA PHE A 68 0.15 -8.68 8.24
C PHE A 68 1.09 -8.15 9.32
N PRO A 69 2.35 -8.60 9.38
CA PRO A 69 3.32 -8.09 10.34
C PRO A 69 3.87 -6.74 9.88
N HIS A 70 4.55 -6.03 10.79
CA HIS A 70 5.29 -4.80 10.48
C HIS A 70 4.43 -3.63 9.96
N ILE A 71 3.17 -3.55 10.40
CA ILE A 71 2.30 -2.43 10.02
C ILE A 71 2.54 -1.26 10.98
N PRO A 72 2.87 -0.06 10.48
CA PRO A 72 3.21 1.05 11.38
C PRO A 72 2.00 1.53 12.16
N LEU A 73 2.11 1.45 13.49
CA LEU A 73 1.19 2.09 14.43
C LEU A 73 1.62 3.54 14.69
N THR A 74 2.93 3.74 14.85
CA THR A 74 3.57 5.06 14.97
C THR A 74 4.81 5.14 14.07
N ALA A 75 5.58 6.21 14.17
CA ALA A 75 6.85 6.33 13.44
C ALA A 75 7.90 5.31 13.91
N ASP A 76 7.79 4.82 15.15
CA ASP A 76 8.80 3.99 15.82
C ASP A 76 8.27 2.60 16.21
N GLU A 77 6.96 2.37 16.07
CA GLU A 77 6.29 1.15 16.51
C GLU A 77 5.49 0.52 15.37
N ASP A 78 5.69 -0.80 15.22
CA ASP A 78 4.92 -1.63 14.31
C ASP A 78 4.03 -2.61 15.08
N VAL A 79 2.92 -2.97 14.46
CA VAL A 79 1.96 -3.94 14.96
C VAL A 79 1.63 -4.99 13.90
N THR A 80 1.23 -6.17 14.35
CA THR A 80 0.64 -7.19 13.48
C THR A 80 -0.87 -6.97 13.40
N ILE A 81 -1.38 -6.82 12.18
CA ILE A 81 -2.82 -6.73 11.93
C ILE A 81 -3.34 -8.08 11.47
N ALA A 82 -4.27 -8.65 12.24
CA ALA A 82 -5.01 -9.84 11.85
C ALA A 82 -6.23 -9.46 11.01
N LEU A 83 -6.39 -10.09 9.85
CA LEU A 83 -7.57 -9.98 8.99
C LEU A 83 -8.34 -11.31 9.02
N ARG A 84 -9.65 -11.25 9.29
CA ARG A 84 -10.52 -12.44 9.33
C ARG A 84 -11.84 -12.20 8.58
N PRO A 85 -12.26 -13.10 7.68
CA PRO A 85 -13.63 -13.10 7.16
C PRO A 85 -14.63 -13.34 8.31
N THR A 86 -15.69 -12.54 8.41
CA THR A 86 -16.70 -12.66 9.48
C THR A 86 -18.11 -12.94 8.95
N ALA A 87 -18.40 -12.46 7.74
CA ALA A 87 -19.58 -12.79 6.96
C ALA A 87 -19.27 -12.61 5.47
N LYS A 88 -20.22 -12.95 4.59
CA LYS A 88 -20.06 -12.73 3.14
C LYS A 88 -19.82 -11.25 2.86
N GLY A 89 -18.70 -10.93 2.23
CA GLY A 89 -18.26 -9.55 1.96
C GLY A 89 -17.89 -8.72 3.20
N VAL A 90 -17.77 -9.31 4.38
CA VAL A 90 -17.44 -8.60 5.63
C VAL A 90 -16.19 -9.18 6.27
N TYR A 91 -15.25 -8.31 6.63
CA TYR A 91 -13.95 -8.66 7.17
C TYR A 91 -13.67 -7.84 8.42
N GLY A 92 -13.13 -8.50 9.44
CA GLY A 92 -12.61 -7.85 10.64
C GLY A 92 -11.10 -7.65 10.55
N LEU A 93 -10.62 -6.50 11.02
CA LEU A 93 -9.20 -6.18 11.17
C LEU A 93 -8.92 -5.88 12.64
N SER A 94 -7.82 -6.43 13.18
CA SER A 94 -7.42 -6.21 14.58
C SER A 94 -5.90 -6.11 14.73
N PRO A 95 -5.35 -4.99 15.23
CA PRO A 95 -6.05 -3.74 15.52
C PRO A 95 -6.62 -3.11 14.23
N TYR A 96 -7.63 -2.26 14.38
CA TYR A 96 -8.28 -1.60 13.25
C TYR A 96 -7.46 -0.38 12.78
N PRO A 97 -6.97 -0.35 11.51
CA PRO A 97 -6.00 0.66 11.08
C PRO A 97 -6.62 1.92 10.47
N PHE A 98 -7.94 1.99 10.31
CA PHE A 98 -8.61 3.09 9.61
C PHE A 98 -9.32 4.05 10.56
N GLY A 99 -9.44 5.31 10.15
CA GLY A 99 -10.15 6.34 10.92
C GLY A 99 -11.68 6.21 10.91
N GLU A 100 -12.23 5.43 9.97
CA GLU A 100 -13.67 5.18 9.85
C GLU A 100 -13.96 3.69 10.04
N ASP A 101 -14.91 3.35 10.92
CA ASP A 101 -15.38 1.99 11.15
C ASP A 101 -16.92 1.93 11.03
N PRO A 102 -17.50 1.26 10.00
CA PRO A 102 -16.80 0.43 9.01
C PRO A 102 -16.32 1.22 7.78
N LEU A 103 -15.07 0.98 7.36
CA LEU A 103 -14.60 1.29 6.02
C LEU A 103 -15.35 0.46 4.97
N LYS A 104 -15.93 1.13 3.97
CA LYS A 104 -16.56 0.49 2.81
C LYS A 104 -15.66 0.60 1.59
N VAL A 105 -15.30 -0.53 1.01
CA VAL A 105 -14.49 -0.62 -0.22
C VAL A 105 -15.29 -1.28 -1.34
N SER A 106 -15.11 -0.80 -2.57
CA SER A 106 -15.71 -1.37 -3.76
C SER A 106 -14.71 -1.35 -4.90
N PHE A 107 -14.61 -2.45 -5.65
CA PHE A 107 -13.69 -2.59 -6.76
C PHE A 107 -14.45 -2.90 -8.05
N ALA A 108 -14.08 -2.23 -9.13
CA ALA A 108 -14.55 -2.60 -10.46
C ALA A 108 -13.66 -3.74 -10.99
N GLY A 109 -14.18 -4.96 -10.95
CA GLY A 109 -13.52 -6.14 -11.50
C GLY A 109 -14.01 -6.48 -12.91
N ARG A 110 -13.17 -7.16 -13.68
CA ARG A 110 -13.54 -7.81 -14.94
C ARG A 110 -13.02 -9.24 -14.91
N TRP A 111 -13.88 -10.19 -15.29
CA TRP A 111 -13.49 -11.60 -15.36
C TRP A 111 -12.52 -11.79 -16.53
N LEU A 112 -11.38 -12.39 -16.24
CA LEU A 112 -10.42 -12.82 -17.24
C LEU A 112 -10.59 -14.32 -17.45
N VAL A 113 -10.59 -14.75 -18.70
CA VAL A 113 -10.49 -16.17 -19.04
C VAL A 113 -9.02 -16.56 -18.85
N PRO A 114 -8.71 -17.69 -18.17
CA PRO A 114 -7.33 -18.16 -18.08
C PRO A 114 -6.71 -18.27 -19.47
N LEU A 115 -5.53 -17.69 -19.68
CA LEU A 115 -4.75 -17.94 -20.88
C LEU A 115 -4.35 -19.42 -20.89
N ALA A 116 -4.43 -20.06 -22.04
CA ALA A 116 -3.88 -21.40 -22.20
C ALA A 116 -2.36 -21.34 -21.98
N GLU A 117 -1.78 -22.34 -21.31
CA GLU A 117 -0.32 -22.43 -21.17
C GLU A 117 0.34 -22.37 -22.55
N GLY A 118 1.19 -21.36 -22.77
CA GLY A 118 1.98 -21.20 -24.00
C GLY A 118 1.59 -20.04 -24.93
N ASP A 119 0.54 -19.27 -24.63
CA ASP A 119 0.24 -18.00 -25.33
C ASP A 119 0.79 -16.82 -24.52
N ASP A 120 2.12 -16.61 -24.58
CA ASP A 120 2.84 -15.53 -23.89
C ASP A 120 2.83 -14.19 -24.67
N ASP A 121 2.08 -14.08 -25.76
CA ASP A 121 2.06 -12.90 -26.67
C ASP A 121 0.99 -11.86 -26.28
N LEU A 122 0.93 -11.45 -25.01
CA LEU A 122 0.25 -10.23 -24.55
C LEU A 122 1.21 -9.26 -23.86
#